data_AF-A0A8T5ZJB9-F1
#
_entry.id   AF-A0A8T5ZJB9-F1
#
_cell.length_a   1.000
_cell.length_b   1.000
_cell.length_c   1.000
_cell.angle_alpha   90.00
_cell.angle_beta   90.00
_cell.angle_gamma   90.00
#
_symmetry.space_group_name_H-M   'P 1'
#
loop_
_entity.id
_entity.type
_entity.pdbx_description
1 polymer ?
#
loop_
_entity_poly.entity_id
_entity_poly.type
_entity_poly.pdbx_seq_one_letter_code
_entity_poly.pdbx_strand_id
1 'polypeptide(L)'
;MIEIESRELADIPVLHAYPVGQKDTPLPCVIFYHGFTSSSLVYSYFAVALAQAGLRVIMPDAPDHGSRFSGDAARRLNQFWQILLQS
;
A
#
# COMPACT_ATOMS: atom_id res chain seq x y z
N MET A 1 -7.46 13.02 -13.43
CA MET A 1 -8.15 11.78 -12.99
C MET A 1 -7.08 10.75 -12.63
N ILE A 2 -7.31 9.92 -11.61
CA ILE A 2 -6.34 8.95 -11.08
C ILE A 2 -6.82 7.53 -11.38
N GLU A 3 -5.91 6.66 -11.80
CA GLU A 3 -6.11 5.21 -11.80
C GLU A 3 -5.57 4.64 -10.50
N ILE A 4 -6.32 3.73 -9.90
CA ILE A 4 -5.90 2.94 -8.75
C ILE A 4 -6.24 1.48 -9.02
N GLU A 5 -5.31 0.59 -8.72
CA GLU A 5 -5.45 -0.84 -8.94
C GLU A 5 -4.74 -1.63 -7.84
N SER A 6 -5.25 -2.83 -7.58
CA SER A 6 -4.53 -3.82 -6.79
C SER A 6 -3.59 -4.61 -7.69
N ARG A 7 -2.35 -4.79 -7.26
CA ARG A 7 -1.34 -5.62 -7.94
C ARG A 7 -0.53 -6.42 -6.95
N GLU A 8 0.21 -7.37 -7.46
CA GLU A 8 1.21 -8.12 -6.71
C GLU A 8 2.59 -7.75 -7.25
N LEU A 9 3.48 -7.28 -6.36
CA LEU A 9 4.87 -6.96 -6.67
C LEU A 9 5.76 -7.73 -5.70
N ALA A 10 6.65 -8.58 -6.22
CA ALA A 10 7.49 -9.46 -5.40
C ALA A 10 6.69 -10.21 -4.32
N ASP A 11 5.56 -10.80 -4.72
CA ASP A 11 4.62 -11.56 -3.87
C ASP A 11 3.97 -10.73 -2.73
N ILE A 12 4.02 -9.40 -2.83
CA ILE A 12 3.36 -8.48 -1.89
C ILE A 12 2.17 -7.81 -2.60
N PRO A 13 0.95 -7.96 -2.06
CA PRO A 13 -0.20 -7.17 -2.49
C PRO A 13 0.03 -5.68 -2.24
N VAL A 14 -0.15 -4.88 -3.29
CA VAL A 14 -0.03 -3.42 -3.25
C VAL A 14 -1.27 -2.76 -3.85
N LEU A 15 -1.61 -1.58 -3.36
CA LEU A 15 -2.35 -0.61 -4.17
C LEU A 15 -1.36 0.25 -4.95
N HIS A 16 -1.55 0.29 -6.25
CA HIS A 16 -0.77 1.10 -7.18
C HIS A 16 -1.65 2.22 -7.73
N ALA A 17 -1.24 3.46 -7.52
CA ALA A 17 -1.97 4.64 -8.01
C ALA A 17 -1.06 5.57 -8.81
N TYR A 18 -1.62 6.12 -9.88
CA TYR A 18 -0.90 7.00 -10.81
C TYR A 18 -1.90 7.84 -11.63
N PRO A 19 -1.46 8.97 -12.23
CA PRO A 19 -2.31 9.72 -13.15
C PRO A 19 -2.76 8.87 -14.35
N VAL A 20 -4.03 8.99 -14.76
CA VAL A 20 -4.58 8.29 -15.94
C VAL A 20 -3.63 8.36 -17.14
N GLY A 21 -3.43 7.23 -17.81
CA GLY A 21 -2.57 7.12 -19.00
C GLY A 21 -1.06 7.14 -18.72
N GLN A 22 -0.63 7.21 -17.45
CA GLN A 22 0.79 7.22 -17.08
C GLN A 22 1.28 5.92 -16.43
N LYS A 23 0.59 4.81 -16.70
CA LYS A 23 0.92 3.49 -16.14
C LYS A 23 2.36 3.05 -16.42
N ASP A 24 2.82 3.23 -17.66
CA ASP A 24 4.15 2.79 -18.11
C ASP A 24 5.15 3.96 -18.25
N THR A 25 4.73 5.18 -17.92
CA THR A 25 5.57 6.38 -17.92
C THR A 25 6.43 6.44 -16.65
N PRO A 26 7.72 6.77 -16.71
CA PRO A 26 8.52 7.04 -15.52
C PRO A 26 7.99 8.26 -14.76
N LEU A 27 7.67 8.09 -13.47
CA LEU A 27 7.20 9.13 -12.57
C LEU A 27 8.03 9.09 -11.27
N PRO A 28 8.21 10.23 -10.57
CA PRO A 28 8.70 10.19 -9.20
C PRO A 28 7.79 9.28 -8.37
N CYS A 29 8.39 8.33 -7.65
CA CYS A 29 7.67 7.26 -6.97
C CYS A 29 7.75 7.42 -5.45
N VAL A 30 6.62 7.21 -4.77
CA VAL A 30 6.53 7.13 -3.32
C VAL A 30 6.02 5.74 -2.93
N ILE A 31 6.72 5.11 -1.98
CA ILE A 31 6.21 3.96 -1.26
C ILE A 31 5.59 4.48 0.03
N PHE A 32 4.30 4.20 0.24
CA PHE A 32 3.56 4.70 1.38
C PHE A 32 3.07 3.52 2.23
N TYR A 33 3.56 3.46 3.47
CA TYR A 33 3.14 2.47 4.46
C TYR A 33 1.96 3.00 5.28
N HIS A 34 0.93 2.17 5.44
CA HIS A 34 -0.24 2.48 6.25
C HIS A 34 0.04 2.36 7.75
N GLY A 35 -0.87 2.87 8.58
CA GLY A 35 -0.77 2.71 10.04
C GLY A 35 -0.95 1.26 10.51
N PHE A 36 -0.33 0.91 11.63
CA PHE A 36 -0.51 -0.41 12.26
C PHE A 36 -1.99 -0.68 12.56
N THR A 37 -2.42 -1.93 12.42
CA THR A 37 -3.82 -2.41 12.47
C THR A 37 -4.75 -1.92 11.35
N SER A 38 -4.24 -1.19 10.35
CA SER A 38 -5.01 -0.73 9.18
C SER A 38 -4.68 -1.52 7.91
N SER A 39 -4.89 -0.92 6.73
CA SER A 39 -4.54 -1.49 5.42
C SER A 39 -4.27 -0.41 4.39
N SER A 40 -3.63 -0.80 3.29
CA SER A 40 -3.47 0.04 2.10
C SER A 40 -4.81 0.58 1.60
N LEU A 41 -5.85 -0.26 1.56
CA LEU A 41 -7.19 0.12 1.10
C LEU A 41 -7.86 1.18 1.96
N VAL A 42 -7.79 1.07 3.28
CA VAL A 42 -8.33 2.08 4.19
C VAL A 42 -7.60 3.42 4.03
N TYR A 43 -6.31 3.39 3.71
CA TYR A 43 -5.47 4.58 3.50
C TYR A 43 -5.40 5.03 2.03
N SER A 44 -6.20 4.44 1.13
CA SER A 44 -6.15 4.67 -0.32
C SER A 44 -6.37 6.13 -0.73
N TYR A 45 -6.98 6.95 0.13
CA TYR A 45 -7.11 8.39 -0.08
C TYR A 45 -5.75 9.10 -0.20
N PHE A 46 -4.70 8.62 0.47
CA PHE A 46 -3.34 9.13 0.29
C PHE A 46 -2.78 8.79 -1.09
N ALA A 47 -3.02 7.57 -1.58
CA ALA A 47 -2.66 7.18 -2.94
C ALA A 47 -3.29 8.11 -3.98
N VAL A 48 -4.58 8.44 -3.82
CA VAL A 48 -5.25 9.39 -4.71
C VAL A 48 -4.64 10.79 -4.62
N ALA A 49 -4.45 11.33 -3.41
CA ALA A 49 -3.92 12.69 -3.23
C ALA A 49 -2.49 12.85 -3.77
N LEU A 50 -1.62 11.88 -3.51
CA LEU A 50 -0.23 11.90 -3.99
C LEU A 50 -0.17 11.68 -5.51
N ALA A 51 -1.01 10.82 -6.06
CA ALA A 51 -1.11 10.66 -7.51
C ALA A 51 -1.67 11.91 -8.21
N GLN A 52 -2.59 12.64 -7.56
CA GLN A 52 -3.04 13.96 -8.04
C GLN A 52 -1.91 14.98 -8.08
N ALA A 53 -0.91 14.85 -7.23
CA ALA A 53 0.32 15.65 -7.26
C ALA A 53 1.34 15.18 -8.32
N GLY A 54 1.00 14.20 -9.16
CA GLY A 54 1.85 13.70 -10.25
C GLY A 54 2.82 12.60 -9.85
N LEU A 55 2.65 12.00 -8.67
CA LEU A 55 3.51 10.92 -8.18
C LEU A 55 2.95 9.55 -8.57
N ARG A 56 3.82 8.56 -8.77
CA ARG A 56 3.44 7.15 -8.69
C ARG A 56 3.43 6.73 -7.22
N VAL A 57 2.36 6.09 -6.77
CA VAL A 57 2.23 5.64 -5.38
C VAL A 57 2.10 4.13 -5.33
N ILE A 58 2.91 3.50 -4.49
CA ILE A 58 2.85 2.07 -4.17
C ILE A 58 2.54 1.94 -2.68
N MET A 59 1.43 1.30 -2.33
CA MET A 59 1.01 1.07 -0.96
C MET A 59 0.93 -0.43 -0.68
N PRO A 60 2.00 -1.04 -0.15
CA PRO A 60 1.98 -2.44 0.25
C PRO A 60 1.10 -2.66 1.48
N ASP A 61 0.44 -3.81 1.54
CA ASP A 61 -0.07 -4.31 2.81
C ASP A 61 1.09 -4.92 3.62
N ALA A 62 1.27 -4.44 4.85
CA ALA A 62 2.24 -5.02 5.78
C ALA A 62 1.88 -6.49 6.13
N PRO A 63 2.84 -7.30 6.62
CA PRO A 63 2.53 -8.64 7.11
C PRO A 63 1.37 -8.63 8.11
N ASP A 64 0.42 -9.55 7.94
CA ASP A 64 -0.77 -9.69 8.78
C ASP A 64 -1.72 -8.45 8.79
N HIS A 65 -1.69 -7.65 7.73
CA HIS A 65 -2.58 -6.50 7.53
C HIS A 65 -3.31 -6.58 6.20
N GLY A 66 -4.40 -5.81 6.06
CA GLY A 66 -5.18 -5.73 4.82
C GLY A 66 -5.53 -7.09 4.23
N SER A 67 -5.19 -7.28 2.96
CA SER A 67 -5.39 -8.54 2.22
C SER A 67 -4.56 -9.71 2.73
N ARG A 68 -3.49 -9.44 3.50
CA ARG A 68 -2.59 -10.44 4.10
C ARG A 68 -2.99 -10.83 5.52
N PHE A 69 -4.10 -10.31 6.05
CA PHE A 69 -4.52 -10.56 7.42
C PHE A 69 -4.95 -12.01 7.63
N SER A 70 -4.35 -12.67 8.62
CA SER A 70 -4.63 -14.08 8.95
C SER A 70 -5.91 -14.31 9.76
N GLY A 71 -6.54 -13.24 10.25
CA GLY A 71 -7.64 -13.31 11.21
C GLY A 71 -7.20 -13.30 12.68
N ASP A 72 -5.91 -13.50 12.97
CA ASP A 72 -5.38 -13.54 14.34
C ASP A 72 -4.90 -12.16 14.81
N ALA A 73 -5.85 -11.35 15.30
CA ALA A 73 -5.54 -10.03 15.81
C ALA A 73 -4.61 -10.05 17.04
N ALA A 74 -4.70 -11.07 17.88
CA ALA A 74 -3.87 -11.17 19.09
C ALA A 74 -2.41 -11.41 18.73
N ARG A 75 -2.14 -12.34 17.80
CA ARG A 75 -0.78 -12.55 17.27
C ARG A 75 -0.23 -11.29 16.63
N ARG A 76 -1.01 -10.61 15.78
CA ARG A 76 -0.59 -9.36 15.13
C ARG A 76 -0.08 -8.33 16.14
N LEU A 77 -0.85 -8.10 17.21
CA LEU A 77 -0.51 -7.12 18.25
C LEU A 77 0.81 -7.47 18.96
N ASN A 78 1.12 -8.75 19.13
CA ASN A 78 2.37 -9.22 19.74
C ASN A 78 3.57 -9.20 18.77
N GLN A 79 3.37 -8.86 17.50
CA GLN A 79 4.40 -8.88 16.46
C GLN A 79 4.70 -7.50 15.86
N PHE A 80 4.36 -6.42 16.57
CA PHE A 80 4.53 -5.05 16.06
C PHE A 80 5.91 -4.79 15.44
N TRP A 81 6.99 -5.07 16.17
CA TRP A 81 8.35 -4.80 15.69
C TRP A 81 8.75 -5.70 14.53
N GLN A 82 8.36 -6.98 14.56
CA GLN A 82 8.65 -7.93 13.47
C GLN A 82 7.93 -7.51 12.19
N ILE A 83 6.67 -7.08 12.30
CA ILE A 83 5.88 -6.58 11.17
C ILE A 83 6.52 -5.29 10.62
N LEU A 84 6.88 -4.35 11.48
CA LEU A 84 7.49 -3.07 11.05
C LEU A 84 8.82 -3.29 10.33
N LEU A 85 9.66 -4.21 10.80
CA LEU A 85 10.96 -4.52 10.18
C LEU A 85 10.84 -5.29 8.86
N GLN A 86 9.68 -5.90 8.59
CA GLN A 86 9.39 -6.68 7.38
C GLN A 86 8.38 -5.98 6.45
N SER A 87 8.05 -4.72 6.75
CA SER A 87 7.22 -3.88 5.90
C SER A 87 8.08 -3.22 4.84
#